data_AF-A0AAU7X4J6-F1
#
_entry.id   AF-A0AAU7X4J6-F1
#
_cell.length_a   1.000
_cell.length_b   1.000
_cell.length_c   1.000
_cell.angle_alpha   90.00
_cell.angle_beta   90.00
_cell.angle_gamma   90.00
#
_symmetry.space_group_name_H-M   'P 1'
#
loop_
_entity.id
_entity.type
_entity.pdbx_description
1 polymer ?
#
loop_
_entity_poly.entity_id
_entity_poly.type
_entity_poly.pdbx_seq_one_letter_code
_entity_poly.pdbx_strand_id
1 'polypeptide(L)'
;MPQIERSASIIFGDADIVIREPHPGRQPWDQEKAWEREYRNQVLKRIVQTLNRLGWTCAMPEPRERDKRDQYGISENFRRNKRVCSKGDLKADLELCGATITFQMFQNVNAPDRPDHDGRYQSDKEKHMPYLLRLEMERTRRRIRSYLCNVFSGYYFDEEWMRKHERKVGPGHLTAMQRIQLHYEGSPHFKGVDWEKYKSGSWMVSNVKSADGKMLEHGQTVWFTDYEGRWQRGTALYNINNMWWVVTGPFSYTNECCRKLYTTPPEHPRVKANQARRRSRLESLMSQAAKKLDFKRAEVLKNILFPPSESLFMIWTDRHGGAYFGPGYSGYTNDTNQAGKYTRAELKPYLGDADEKEHLRAVPIRKAA
;
A
#
# COMPACT_ATOMS: atom_id res chain seq x y z
N MET A 1 -1.87 21.08 37.52
CA MET A 1 -2.88 20.24 38.20
C MET A 1 -2.18 19.01 38.72
N PRO A 2 -2.45 18.55 39.95
CA PRO A 2 -1.90 17.29 40.43
C PRO A 2 -2.33 16.15 39.49
N GLN A 3 -1.38 15.32 39.10
CA GLN A 3 -1.64 14.15 38.27
C GLN A 3 -2.27 13.04 39.11
N ILE A 4 -3.09 12.21 38.48
CA ILE A 4 -3.70 11.06 39.14
C ILE A 4 -2.72 9.89 39.07
N GLU A 5 -2.47 9.24 40.20
CA GLU A 5 -1.56 8.09 40.26
C GLU A 5 -2.24 6.82 39.73
N ARG A 6 -1.92 6.47 38.48
CA ARG A 6 -2.25 5.19 37.84
C ARG A 6 -1.17 4.87 36.83
N SER A 7 -1.01 3.59 36.50
CA SER A 7 -0.08 3.14 35.46
C SER A 7 -0.79 2.35 34.38
N ALA A 8 -0.54 2.69 33.12
CA ALA A 8 -1.08 1.98 31.96
C ALA A 8 -0.11 2.05 30.78
N SER A 9 -0.12 1.01 29.95
CA SER A 9 0.42 1.08 28.60
C SER A 9 -0.68 1.49 27.61
N ILE A 10 -0.34 2.39 26.69
CA ILE A 10 -1.21 2.80 25.59
C ILE A 10 -0.59 2.35 24.27
N ILE A 11 -1.40 1.68 23.45
CA ILE A 11 -1.00 1.21 22.11
C ILE A 11 -2.06 1.61 21.08
N PHE A 12 -1.66 1.66 19.80
CA PHE A 12 -2.57 1.80 18.67
C PHE A 12 -2.60 0.49 17.88
N GLY A 13 -3.79 0.05 17.50
CA GLY A 13 -4.00 -1.06 16.58
C GLY A 13 -4.60 -0.58 15.26
N ASP A 14 -5.33 -1.47 14.59
CA ASP A 14 -5.99 -1.16 13.33
C ASP A 14 -7.30 -0.41 13.57
N ALA A 15 -7.26 0.91 13.36
CA ALA A 15 -8.33 1.86 13.64
C ALA A 15 -8.78 1.84 15.11
N ASP A 16 -7.86 1.54 16.04
CA ASP A 16 -8.16 1.54 17.47
C ASP A 16 -7.05 2.19 18.32
N ILE A 17 -7.42 2.46 19.58
CA ILE A 17 -6.51 2.75 20.69
C ILE A 17 -6.89 1.83 21.86
N VAL A 18 -5.88 1.23 22.49
CA VAL A 18 -6.05 0.35 23.64
C VAL A 18 -5.25 0.89 24.83
N ILE A 19 -5.91 1.01 25.98
CA ILE A 19 -5.33 1.43 27.26
C ILE A 19 -5.37 0.21 28.18
N ARG A 20 -4.22 -0.26 28.63
CA ARG A 20 -4.08 -1.47 29.45
C ARG A 20 -3.45 -1.12 30.79
N GLU A 21 -4.22 -1.24 31.86
CA GLU A 21 -3.67 -1.23 33.21
C GLU A 21 -3.28 -2.65 33.64
N PRO A 22 -2.23 -2.82 34.45
CA PRO A 22 -1.97 -4.10 35.09
C PRO A 22 -3.17 -4.45 35.97
N HIS A 23 -3.78 -5.61 35.72
CA HIS A 23 -4.89 -6.06 36.56
C HIS A 23 -4.38 -6.26 38.00
N PRO A 24 -5.11 -5.84 39.04
CA PRO A 24 -4.70 -6.03 40.43
C PRO A 24 -4.67 -7.50 40.90
N GLY A 25 -4.64 -8.48 39.99
CA GLY A 25 -4.75 -9.91 40.29
C GLY A 25 -6.17 -10.33 40.68
N ARG A 26 -6.33 -11.56 41.17
CA ARG A 26 -7.62 -12.07 41.68
C ARG A 26 -7.90 -11.42 43.03
N GLN A 27 -8.94 -10.59 43.07
CA GLN A 27 -9.38 -9.90 44.29
C GLN A 27 -10.75 -10.44 44.73
N PRO A 28 -11.16 -10.22 45.99
CA PRO A 28 -12.55 -10.39 46.38
C PRO A 28 -13.47 -9.56 45.47
N TRP A 29 -14.64 -10.11 45.13
CA TRP A 29 -15.56 -9.53 44.14
C TRP A 29 -15.91 -8.06 44.41
N ASP A 30 -16.11 -7.67 45.68
CA ASP A 30 -16.41 -6.29 46.05
C ASP A 30 -15.26 -5.33 45.75
N GLN A 31 -14.02 -5.75 45.97
CA GLN A 31 -12.83 -4.95 45.70
C GLN A 31 -12.58 -4.81 44.20
N GLU A 32 -12.79 -5.88 43.44
CA GLU A 32 -12.74 -5.86 41.98
C GLU A 32 -13.80 -4.89 41.41
N LYS A 33 -15.03 -4.94 41.92
CA LYS A 33 -16.11 -4.03 41.50
C LYS A 33 -15.86 -2.59 41.90
N ALA A 34 -15.27 -2.34 43.06
CA ALA A 34 -14.87 -1.00 43.48
C ALA A 34 -13.78 -0.43 42.56
N TRP A 35 -12.77 -1.24 42.24
CA TRP A 35 -11.69 -0.88 41.32
C TRP A 35 -12.22 -0.60 39.90
N GLU A 36 -13.07 -1.46 39.34
CA GLU A 36 -13.69 -1.22 38.02
C GLU A 36 -14.52 0.07 38.00
N ARG A 37 -15.26 0.35 39.08
CA ARG A 37 -16.05 1.58 39.22
C ARG A 37 -15.14 2.81 39.25
N GLU A 38 -14.03 2.74 39.97
CA GLU A 38 -13.04 3.82 40.03
C GLU A 38 -12.37 4.03 38.66
N TYR A 39 -11.91 2.96 38.00
CA TYR A 39 -11.29 3.01 36.69
C TYR A 39 -12.24 3.61 35.64
N ARG A 40 -13.51 3.20 35.67
CA ARG A 40 -14.56 3.80 34.84
C ARG A 40 -14.73 5.31 35.10
N ASN A 41 -14.77 5.72 36.37
CA ASN A 41 -14.99 7.12 36.74
C ASN A 41 -13.78 8.01 36.44
N GLN A 42 -12.57 7.48 36.59
CA GLN A 42 -11.33 8.23 36.38
C GLN A 42 -10.90 8.23 34.93
N VAL A 43 -11.03 7.13 34.20
CA VAL A 43 -10.41 6.95 32.87
C VAL A 43 -11.46 6.94 31.78
N LEU A 44 -12.45 6.03 31.81
CA LEU A 44 -13.48 5.94 30.78
C LEU A 44 -14.26 7.26 30.64
N LYS A 45 -14.67 7.87 31.76
CA LYS A 45 -15.37 9.17 31.76
C LYS A 45 -14.54 10.27 31.09
N ARG A 46 -13.22 10.28 31.31
CA ARG A 46 -12.31 11.27 30.71
C ARG A 46 -12.11 11.05 29.21
N ILE A 47 -12.07 9.80 28.76
CA ILE A 47 -12.05 9.47 27.33
C ILE A 47 -13.33 10.00 26.69
N VAL A 48 -14.51 9.73 27.27
CA VAL A 48 -15.79 10.26 26.78
C VAL A 48 -15.81 11.80 26.75
N GLN A 49 -15.30 12.47 27.80
CA GLN A 49 -15.19 13.93 27.81
C GLN A 49 -14.26 14.45 26.69
N THR A 50 -13.15 13.77 26.45
CA THR A 50 -12.21 14.13 25.38
C THR A 50 -12.85 13.93 24.01
N LEU A 51 -13.56 12.82 23.80
CA LEU A 51 -14.31 12.53 22.58
C LEU A 51 -15.38 13.61 22.31
N ASN A 52 -16.17 13.97 23.32
CA ASN A 52 -17.18 15.04 23.20
C ASN A 52 -16.55 16.38 22.81
N ARG A 53 -15.39 16.75 23.39
CA ARG A 53 -14.65 17.97 23.00
C ARG A 53 -14.11 17.92 21.57
N LEU A 54 -13.83 16.71 21.07
CA LEU A 54 -13.44 16.50 19.68
C LEU A 54 -14.65 16.47 18.74
N GLY A 55 -15.88 16.62 19.24
CA GLY A 55 -17.10 16.61 18.44
C GLY A 55 -17.66 15.22 18.14
N TRP A 56 -17.24 14.20 18.90
CA TRP A 56 -17.89 12.89 18.86
C TRP A 56 -19.16 12.92 19.71
N THR A 57 -20.20 12.23 19.23
CA THR A 57 -21.34 11.84 20.05
C THR A 57 -21.01 10.51 20.71
N CYS A 58 -21.22 10.39 22.03
CA CYS A 58 -20.98 9.16 22.78
C CYS A 58 -22.24 8.78 23.58
N ALA A 59 -22.91 7.71 23.19
CA ALA A 59 -24.12 7.23 23.86
C ALA A 59 -23.90 5.85 24.48
N MET A 60 -24.59 5.57 25.59
CA MET A 60 -24.67 4.20 26.10
C MET A 60 -25.54 3.37 25.14
N PRO A 61 -25.15 2.14 24.78
CA PRO A 61 -25.95 1.31 23.89
C PRO A 61 -27.36 1.09 24.46
N GLU A 62 -28.36 1.05 23.58
CA GLU A 62 -29.73 0.70 23.97
C GLU A 62 -29.80 -0.73 24.53
N PRO A 63 -30.69 -0.99 25.49
CA PRO A 63 -30.85 -2.34 26.03
C PRO A 63 -31.50 -3.22 24.98
N ARG A 64 -30.90 -4.38 24.69
CA ARG A 64 -31.53 -5.36 23.79
C ARG A 64 -32.77 -5.94 24.47
N GLU A 65 -33.72 -6.45 23.71
CA GLU A 65 -34.95 -7.04 24.28
C GLU A 65 -34.67 -8.12 25.33
N ARG A 66 -33.66 -8.96 25.08
CA ARG A 66 -33.20 -9.99 26.04
C ARG A 66 -32.65 -9.38 27.34
N ASP A 67 -32.06 -8.19 27.26
CA ASP A 67 -31.41 -7.51 28.38
C ASP A 67 -32.46 -6.82 29.28
N LYS A 68 -33.68 -6.57 28.77
CA LYS A 68 -34.81 -6.01 29.54
C LYS A 68 -35.38 -6.98 30.59
N ARG A 69 -35.05 -8.27 30.48
CA ARG A 69 -35.47 -9.33 31.44
C ARG A 69 -34.45 -9.56 32.56
N ASP A 70 -33.37 -8.79 32.59
CA ASP A 70 -32.31 -8.98 33.57
C ASP A 70 -32.70 -8.45 34.96
N GLN A 71 -33.03 -9.39 35.85
CA GLN A 71 -33.45 -9.14 37.23
C GLN A 71 -32.30 -8.64 38.13
N TYR A 72 -31.03 -8.82 37.73
CA TYR A 72 -29.86 -8.58 38.57
C TYR A 72 -29.02 -7.36 38.16
N GLY A 73 -29.45 -6.61 37.12
CA GLY A 73 -28.75 -5.40 36.67
C GLY A 73 -27.34 -5.65 36.10
N ILE A 74 -27.03 -6.90 35.72
CA ILE A 74 -25.79 -7.32 35.07
C ILE A 74 -25.66 -6.64 33.70
N SER A 75 -26.73 -6.66 32.90
CA SER A 75 -26.85 -6.00 31.61
C SER A 75 -26.68 -4.49 31.73
N GLU A 76 -27.23 -3.87 32.77
CA GLU A 76 -27.05 -2.44 33.02
C GLU A 76 -25.59 -2.12 33.40
N ASN A 77 -24.95 -2.93 34.24
CA ASN A 77 -23.54 -2.78 34.57
C ASN A 77 -22.62 -2.97 33.34
N PHE A 78 -22.93 -3.94 32.48
CA PHE A 78 -22.23 -4.15 31.21
C PHE A 78 -22.39 -2.95 30.27
N ARG A 79 -23.60 -2.42 30.12
CA ARG A 79 -23.88 -1.23 29.30
C ARG A 79 -23.13 0.00 29.79
N ARG A 80 -23.00 0.18 31.12
CA ARG A 80 -22.23 1.31 31.69
C ARG A 80 -20.76 1.31 31.28
N ASN A 81 -20.20 0.16 30.93
CA ASN A 81 -18.83 0.00 30.47
C ASN A 81 -18.68 0.22 28.95
N LYS A 82 -19.78 0.46 28.22
CA LYS A 82 -19.76 0.62 26.75
C LYS A 82 -20.30 1.96 26.30
N ARG A 83 -19.73 2.52 25.23
CA ARG A 83 -20.34 3.60 24.46
C ARG A 83 -20.32 3.24 22.98
N VAL A 84 -21.42 3.55 22.30
CA VAL A 84 -21.45 3.65 20.85
C VAL A 84 -21.21 5.11 20.51
N CYS A 85 -20.22 5.36 19.66
CA CYS A 85 -19.74 6.68 19.35
C CYS A 85 -19.87 6.96 17.85
N SER A 86 -20.14 8.21 17.48
CA SER A 86 -20.18 8.64 16.08
C SER A 86 -19.66 10.07 15.89
N LYS A 87 -19.08 10.32 14.72
CA LYS A 87 -18.65 11.63 14.24
C LYS A 87 -18.66 11.65 12.71
N GLY A 88 -19.71 12.23 12.13
CA GLY A 88 -19.95 12.13 10.69
C GLY A 88 -20.04 10.65 10.27
N ASP A 89 -19.27 10.27 9.25
CA ASP A 89 -19.22 8.90 8.75
C ASP A 89 -18.35 7.93 9.59
N LEU A 90 -17.61 8.45 10.57
CA LEU A 90 -16.90 7.59 11.53
C LEU A 90 -17.84 7.14 12.64
N LYS A 91 -17.83 5.84 12.90
CA LYS A 91 -18.49 5.20 14.03
C LYS A 91 -17.42 4.54 14.91
N ALA A 92 -17.73 4.28 16.16
CA ALA A 92 -16.80 3.59 17.05
C ALA A 92 -17.49 2.90 18.22
N ASP A 93 -16.86 1.84 18.71
CA ASP A 93 -17.18 1.21 19.99
C ASP A 93 -16.11 1.58 21.01
N LEU A 94 -16.54 2.15 22.13
CA LEU A 94 -15.71 2.34 23.31
C LEU A 94 -16.13 1.30 24.35
N GLU A 95 -15.21 0.45 24.79
CA GLU A 95 -15.50 -0.63 25.72
C GLU A 95 -14.45 -0.70 26.83
N LEU A 96 -14.93 -0.84 28.06
CA LEU A 96 -14.15 -1.20 29.23
C LEU A 96 -14.39 -2.68 29.58
N CYS A 97 -13.33 -3.49 29.53
CA CYS A 97 -13.34 -4.89 29.91
C CYS A 97 -12.20 -5.17 30.90
N GLY A 98 -12.54 -5.40 32.17
CA GLY A 98 -11.55 -5.54 33.25
C GLY A 98 -10.64 -4.32 33.33
N ALA A 99 -9.32 -4.54 33.21
CA ALA A 99 -8.31 -3.49 33.24
C ALA A 99 -7.99 -2.87 31.86
N THR A 100 -8.74 -3.23 30.81
CA THR A 100 -8.51 -2.76 29.43
C THR A 100 -9.65 -1.87 28.94
N ILE A 101 -9.31 -0.72 28.39
CA ILE A 101 -10.23 0.11 27.61
C ILE A 101 -9.82 0.05 26.15
N THR A 102 -10.76 -0.26 25.27
CA THR A 102 -10.58 -0.26 23.82
C THR A 102 -11.52 0.74 23.19
N PHE A 103 -11.00 1.61 22.33
CA PHE A 103 -11.78 2.47 21.47
C PHE A 103 -11.49 2.10 20.02
N GLN A 104 -12.43 1.39 19.39
CA GLN A 104 -12.30 0.88 18.02
C GLN A 104 -13.21 1.65 17.08
N MET A 105 -12.60 2.29 16.08
CA MET A 105 -13.28 3.10 15.07
C MET A 105 -13.48 2.32 13.77
N PHE A 106 -14.56 2.62 13.06
CA PHE A 106 -14.94 1.98 11.80
C PHE A 106 -15.81 2.94 10.96
N GLN A 107 -16.05 2.57 9.70
CA GLN A 107 -16.81 3.37 8.72
C GLN A 107 -17.44 2.47 7.66
N ASN A 108 -18.51 2.96 7.02
CA ASN A 108 -19.23 2.25 5.95
C ASN A 108 -19.11 2.88 4.55
N VAL A 109 -18.33 3.96 4.41
CA VAL A 109 -18.10 4.66 3.13
C VAL A 109 -17.36 3.75 2.14
N ASN A 110 -16.40 2.97 2.63
CA ASN A 110 -15.62 2.02 1.84
C ASN A 110 -15.33 0.77 2.68
N ALA A 111 -16.25 -0.18 2.69
CA ALA A 111 -16.13 -1.47 3.38
C ALA A 111 -16.43 -2.61 2.40
N PRO A 112 -15.52 -2.90 1.45
CA PRO A 112 -15.81 -3.77 0.31
C PRO A 112 -16.03 -5.23 0.72
N ASP A 113 -15.36 -5.69 1.77
CA ASP A 113 -15.43 -7.09 2.19
C ASP A 113 -16.62 -7.34 3.11
N ARG A 114 -16.95 -6.36 3.96
CA ARG A 114 -17.99 -6.43 4.99
C ARG A 114 -18.82 -5.14 5.04
N PRO A 115 -19.68 -4.87 4.03
CA PRO A 115 -20.60 -3.74 4.06
C PRO A 115 -21.74 -3.96 5.09
N ASP A 116 -21.93 -5.19 5.56
CA ASP A 116 -22.80 -5.53 6.67
C ASP A 116 -22.35 -4.84 7.97
N HIS A 117 -23.32 -4.55 8.84
CA HIS A 117 -23.07 -3.92 10.15
C HIS A 117 -22.24 -2.63 10.07
N ASP A 118 -22.47 -1.82 9.02
CA ASP A 118 -21.81 -0.53 8.81
C ASP A 118 -20.28 -0.58 8.71
N GLY A 119 -19.72 -1.67 8.19
CA GLY A 119 -18.26 -1.82 8.10
C GLY A 119 -17.58 -2.09 9.44
N ARG A 120 -18.34 -2.35 10.50
CA ARG A 120 -17.81 -2.66 11.85
C ARG A 120 -16.86 -3.85 11.84
N TYR A 121 -17.14 -4.86 11.02
CA TYR A 121 -16.34 -6.08 10.92
C TYR A 121 -15.37 -6.09 9.73
N GLN A 122 -15.20 -4.97 9.04
CA GLN A 122 -14.19 -4.82 8.00
C GLN A 122 -12.79 -5.10 8.57
N SER A 123 -12.02 -5.94 7.89
CA SER A 123 -10.58 -6.13 8.15
C SER A 123 -9.77 -4.99 7.53
N ASP A 124 -8.57 -4.71 8.05
CA ASP A 124 -7.72 -3.62 7.59
C ASP A 124 -8.47 -2.27 7.52
N LYS A 125 -9.23 -1.93 8.57
CA LYS A 125 -10.14 -0.78 8.62
C LYS A 125 -9.45 0.51 8.16
N GLU A 126 -8.22 0.75 8.60
CA GLU A 126 -7.47 1.95 8.20
C GLU A 126 -7.10 2.00 6.72
N LYS A 127 -6.82 0.85 6.11
CA LYS A 127 -6.46 0.74 4.69
C LYS A 127 -7.65 1.10 3.82
N HIS A 128 -8.85 0.68 4.23
CA HIS A 128 -10.08 0.96 3.51
C HIS A 128 -10.66 2.33 3.83
N MET A 129 -10.28 2.93 4.96
CA MET A 129 -10.75 4.24 5.37
C MET A 129 -10.34 5.34 4.37
N PRO A 130 -11.28 6.12 3.82
CA PRO A 130 -10.97 7.29 3.01
C PRO A 130 -10.00 8.25 3.72
N TYR A 131 -9.14 8.93 2.96
CA TYR A 131 -8.01 9.70 3.49
C TYR A 131 -8.39 10.68 4.62
N LEU A 132 -9.44 11.48 4.44
CA LEU A 132 -9.88 12.46 5.45
C LEU A 132 -10.42 11.79 6.72
N LEU A 133 -11.16 10.69 6.58
CA LEU A 133 -11.64 9.91 7.72
C LEU A 133 -10.47 9.29 8.48
N ARG A 134 -9.44 8.80 7.76
CA ARG A 134 -8.23 8.24 8.38
C ARG A 134 -7.47 9.29 9.17
N LEU A 135 -7.35 10.52 8.66
CA LEU A 135 -6.72 11.62 9.39
C LEU A 135 -7.50 12.00 10.65
N GLU A 136 -8.83 12.02 10.60
CA GLU A 136 -9.66 12.35 11.76
C GLU A 136 -9.63 11.24 12.83
N MET A 137 -9.62 9.97 12.40
CA MET A 137 -9.37 8.80 13.25
C MET A 137 -8.00 8.92 13.95
N GLU A 138 -6.93 9.17 13.18
CA GLU A 138 -5.56 9.36 13.71
C GLU A 138 -5.50 10.51 14.73
N ARG A 139 -6.12 11.65 14.40
CA ARG A 139 -6.20 12.82 15.27
C ARG A 139 -6.90 12.46 16.58
N THR A 140 -8.00 11.72 16.52
CA THR A 140 -8.78 11.31 17.69
C THR A 140 -7.95 10.45 18.63
N ARG A 141 -7.34 9.36 18.16
CA ARG A 141 -6.51 8.50 19.02
C ARG A 141 -5.29 9.22 19.59
N ARG A 142 -4.63 10.10 18.81
CA ARG A 142 -3.49 10.90 19.30
C ARG A 142 -3.90 11.85 20.41
N ARG A 143 -5.07 12.50 20.28
CA ARG A 143 -5.58 13.42 21.30
C ARG A 143 -5.95 12.70 22.59
N ILE A 144 -6.56 11.51 22.50
CA ILE A 144 -6.83 10.66 23.67
C ILE A 144 -5.51 10.29 24.35
N ARG A 145 -4.56 9.71 23.61
CA ARG A 145 -3.24 9.34 24.15
C ARG A 145 -2.56 10.51 24.85
N SER A 146 -2.40 11.64 24.17
CA SER A 146 -1.73 12.81 24.73
C SER A 146 -2.45 13.38 25.95
N TYR A 147 -3.79 13.36 25.96
CA TYR A 147 -4.54 13.79 27.14
C TYR A 147 -4.31 12.87 28.33
N LEU A 148 -4.38 11.55 28.12
CA LEU A 148 -4.22 10.57 29.20
C LEU A 148 -2.81 10.58 29.79
N CYS A 149 -1.76 10.60 28.94
CA CYS A 149 -0.37 10.71 29.40
C CYS A 149 -0.08 12.00 30.16
N ASN A 150 -0.83 13.08 29.92
CA ASN A 150 -0.66 14.34 30.67
C ASN A 150 -1.38 14.33 32.02
N VAL A 151 -2.47 13.57 32.16
CA VAL A 151 -3.32 13.56 33.36
C VAL A 151 -2.89 12.50 34.37
N PHE A 152 -2.38 11.36 33.91
CA PHE A 152 -1.97 10.24 34.76
C PHE A 152 -0.44 10.12 34.78
N SER A 153 0.13 10.02 35.98
CA SER A 153 1.60 10.07 36.16
C SER A 153 2.33 8.84 35.61
N GLY A 154 1.69 7.66 35.61
CA GLY A 154 2.27 6.40 35.16
C GLY A 154 1.78 5.91 33.80
N TYR A 155 1.04 6.73 33.06
CA TYR A 155 0.55 6.39 31.72
C TYR A 155 1.60 6.71 30.67
N TYR A 156 1.97 5.72 29.86
CA TYR A 156 2.95 5.89 28.80
C TYR A 156 2.45 5.29 27.48
N PHE A 157 2.97 5.81 26.37
CA PHE A 157 2.77 5.20 25.06
C PHE A 157 3.83 4.13 24.84
N ASP A 158 3.41 2.89 24.59
CA ASP A 158 4.31 1.75 24.48
C ASP A 158 4.95 1.68 23.08
N GLU A 159 5.95 2.53 22.88
CA GLU A 159 6.69 2.65 21.62
C GLU A 159 7.41 1.35 21.24
N GLU A 160 7.81 0.53 22.21
CA GLU A 160 8.48 -0.74 21.94
C GLU A 160 7.48 -1.76 21.40
N TRP A 161 6.30 -1.89 22.01
CA TRP A 161 5.23 -2.73 21.50
C TRP A 161 4.84 -2.28 20.09
N MET A 162 4.68 -0.97 19.90
CA MET A 162 4.40 -0.40 18.58
C MET A 162 5.52 -0.77 17.60
N ARG A 163 6.80 -0.55 17.90
CA ARG A 163 7.89 -0.89 16.96
C ARG A 163 7.93 -2.37 16.56
N LYS A 164 7.58 -3.28 17.47
CA LYS A 164 7.57 -4.73 17.22
C LYS A 164 6.38 -5.19 16.38
N HIS A 165 5.22 -4.54 16.54
CA HIS A 165 3.96 -4.98 15.93
C HIS A 165 3.48 -4.08 14.78
N GLU A 166 3.94 -2.82 14.74
CA GLU A 166 3.64 -1.83 13.72
C GLU A 166 4.50 -2.08 12.49
N ARG A 167 3.83 -2.40 11.38
CA ARG A 167 4.47 -2.56 10.07
C ARG A 167 4.08 -1.44 9.11
N LYS A 168 3.19 -0.53 9.53
CA LYS A 168 2.64 0.52 8.68
C LYS A 168 3.65 1.65 8.53
N VAL A 169 3.75 2.14 7.30
CA VAL A 169 4.47 3.36 6.95
C VAL A 169 3.46 4.47 6.72
N GLY A 170 3.61 5.59 7.41
CA GLY A 170 2.64 6.67 7.37
C GLY A 170 2.85 7.72 8.45
N PRO A 171 2.18 8.89 8.36
CA PRO A 171 2.21 9.90 9.41
C PRO A 171 1.88 9.31 10.79
N GLY A 172 2.78 9.54 11.75
CA GLY A 172 2.71 9.01 13.13
C GLY A 172 2.75 7.48 13.25
N HIS A 173 3.20 6.80 12.20
CA HIS A 173 3.73 5.44 12.23
C HIS A 173 5.22 5.50 11.85
N LEU A 174 5.74 4.45 11.21
CA LEU A 174 7.11 4.44 10.72
C LEU A 174 7.28 5.35 9.50
N THR A 175 8.43 6.02 9.40
CA THR A 175 8.91 6.53 8.11
C THR A 175 9.32 5.37 7.21
N ALA A 176 9.41 5.62 5.90
CA ALA A 176 9.92 4.65 4.94
C ALA A 176 11.34 4.16 5.35
N MET A 177 12.19 5.09 5.78
CA MET A 177 13.54 4.78 6.28
C MET A 177 13.52 3.88 7.51
N GLN A 178 12.70 4.21 8.52
CA GLN A 178 12.57 3.40 9.73
C GLN A 178 12.10 1.97 9.40
N ARG A 179 11.15 1.83 8.47
CA ARG A 179 10.64 0.52 8.04
C ARG A 179 11.71 -0.33 7.36
N ILE A 180 12.55 0.28 6.51
CA ILE A 180 13.66 -0.38 5.84
C ILE A 180 14.77 -0.73 6.84
N GLN A 181 15.06 0.15 7.79
CA GLN A 181 16.02 -0.11 8.85
C GLN A 181 15.61 -1.30 9.73
N LEU A 182 14.34 -1.36 10.15
CA LEU A 182 13.80 -2.52 10.88
C LEU A 182 13.90 -3.82 10.07
N HIS A 183 13.74 -3.73 8.74
CA HIS A 183 13.95 -4.88 7.86
C HIS A 183 15.42 -5.32 7.85
N TYR A 184 16.38 -4.39 7.87
CA TYR A 184 17.79 -4.75 7.97
C TYR A 184 18.17 -5.36 9.31
N GLU A 185 17.65 -4.81 10.41
CA GLU A 185 17.92 -5.31 11.77
C GLU A 185 17.33 -6.70 12.01
N GLY A 186 16.14 -6.96 11.45
CA GLY A 186 15.44 -8.24 11.60
C GLY A 186 15.84 -9.33 10.62
N SER A 187 16.52 -8.98 9.51
CA SER A 187 16.87 -9.93 8.46
C SER A 187 18.26 -10.55 8.67
N PRO A 188 18.41 -11.89 8.62
CA PRO A 188 19.72 -12.53 8.70
C PRO A 188 20.63 -12.17 7.52
N HIS A 189 20.08 -11.67 6.41
CA HIS A 189 20.86 -11.23 5.25
C HIS A 189 21.57 -9.90 5.45
N PHE A 190 21.08 -9.05 6.35
CA PHE A 190 21.49 -7.64 6.46
C PHE A 190 21.98 -7.25 7.86
N LYS A 191 21.73 -8.09 8.87
CA LYS A 191 22.12 -7.81 10.25
C LYS A 191 23.64 -7.68 10.37
N GLY A 192 24.11 -6.50 10.76
CA GLY A 192 25.54 -6.20 10.94
C GLY A 192 26.33 -6.08 9.63
N VAL A 193 25.65 -5.89 8.49
CA VAL A 193 26.31 -5.76 7.19
C VAL A 193 27.10 -4.46 7.09
N ASP A 194 28.36 -4.60 6.69
CA ASP A 194 29.16 -3.54 6.09
C ASP A 194 28.81 -3.46 4.59
N TRP A 195 28.12 -2.41 4.19
CA TRP A 195 27.62 -2.25 2.82
C TRP A 195 28.73 -2.13 1.78
N GLU A 196 29.87 -1.54 2.12
CA GLU A 196 31.00 -1.40 1.19
C GLU A 196 31.65 -2.75 0.92
N LYS A 197 31.87 -3.53 1.99
CA LYS A 197 32.35 -4.91 1.85
C LYS A 197 31.33 -5.81 1.14
N TYR A 198 30.05 -5.67 1.44
CA TYR A 198 29.00 -6.51 0.88
C TYR A 198 28.85 -6.30 -0.63
N LYS A 199 28.87 -5.04 -1.10
CA LYS A 199 28.75 -4.70 -2.53
C LYS A 199 29.98 -5.03 -3.36
N SER A 200 31.17 -5.14 -2.76
CA SER A 200 32.42 -5.43 -3.49
C SER A 200 32.60 -6.90 -3.89
N GLY A 201 31.71 -7.80 -3.47
CA GLY A 201 31.72 -9.19 -3.90
C GLY A 201 31.50 -9.34 -5.41
N SER A 202 32.25 -10.23 -6.06
CA SER A 202 32.13 -10.48 -7.51
C SER A 202 30.72 -10.92 -7.94
N TRP A 203 29.99 -11.59 -7.05
CA TRP A 203 28.59 -12.01 -7.25
C TRP A 203 27.59 -10.84 -7.24
N MET A 204 27.99 -9.66 -6.78
CA MET A 204 27.12 -8.47 -6.71
C MET A 204 27.06 -7.67 -8.00
N VAL A 205 28.00 -7.86 -8.92
CA VAL A 205 28.15 -7.02 -10.13
C VAL A 205 26.84 -6.90 -10.91
N SER A 206 26.11 -8.00 -11.09
CA SER A 206 24.83 -8.00 -11.81
C SER A 206 23.66 -7.41 -11.01
N ASN A 207 23.77 -7.42 -9.69
CA ASN A 207 22.75 -6.95 -8.73
C ASN A 207 22.84 -5.45 -8.44
N VAL A 208 24.03 -4.85 -8.66
CA VAL A 208 24.26 -3.41 -8.49
C VAL A 208 24.33 -2.65 -9.81
N LYS A 209 24.36 -3.33 -10.96
CA LYS A 209 24.41 -2.65 -12.26
C LYS A 209 23.06 -2.02 -12.62
N SER A 210 23.06 -0.71 -12.79
CA SER A 210 21.91 0.14 -13.13
C SER A 210 21.47 -0.04 -14.59
N ALA A 211 20.34 0.57 -14.95
CA ALA A 211 19.81 0.63 -16.32
C ALA A 211 20.75 1.37 -17.29
N ASP A 212 21.44 2.41 -16.81
CA ASP A 212 22.46 3.17 -17.54
C ASP A 212 23.87 2.55 -17.43
N GLY A 213 23.97 1.32 -16.92
CA GLY A 213 25.19 0.51 -16.92
C GLY A 213 26.23 0.88 -15.86
N LYS A 214 25.92 1.86 -15.00
CA LYS A 214 26.75 2.29 -13.87
C LYS A 214 26.48 1.43 -12.63
N MET A 215 27.38 1.45 -11.66
CA MET A 215 27.20 0.69 -10.42
C MET A 215 26.42 1.50 -9.41
N LEU A 216 25.43 0.86 -8.78
CA LEU A 216 24.59 1.50 -7.79
C LEU A 216 25.27 1.51 -6.41
N GLU A 217 25.25 2.67 -5.76
CA GLU A 217 25.67 2.84 -4.38
C GLU A 217 24.48 2.82 -3.41
N HIS A 218 24.71 2.32 -2.19
CA HIS A 218 23.71 2.33 -1.14
C HIS A 218 23.54 3.75 -0.60
N GLY A 219 22.33 4.28 -0.62
CA GLY A 219 22.00 5.63 -0.16
C GLY A 219 22.08 6.71 -1.24
N GLN A 220 22.40 6.37 -2.50
CA GLN A 220 22.48 7.37 -3.55
C GLN A 220 21.10 7.80 -4.09
N THR A 221 21.07 8.91 -4.81
CA THR A 221 19.88 9.33 -5.56
C THR A 221 19.78 8.54 -6.87
N VAL A 222 18.58 8.04 -7.18
CA VAL A 222 18.27 7.36 -8.43
C VAL A 222 17.01 7.92 -9.08
N TRP A 223 16.91 7.68 -10.38
CA TRP A 223 15.73 7.97 -11.18
C TRP A 223 15.15 6.68 -11.74
N PHE A 224 13.84 6.58 -11.80
CA PHE A 224 13.14 5.41 -12.31
C PHE A 224 11.77 5.83 -12.82
N THR A 225 11.02 4.90 -13.42
CA THR A 225 9.69 5.22 -13.93
C THR A 225 8.62 4.48 -13.15
N ASP A 226 7.50 5.16 -12.90
CA ASP A 226 6.31 4.50 -12.39
C ASP A 226 5.65 3.63 -13.47
N TYR A 227 4.56 2.95 -13.10
CA TYR A 227 3.80 2.11 -14.03
C TYR A 227 3.30 2.87 -15.27
N GLU A 228 3.04 4.17 -15.18
CA GLU A 228 2.60 5.00 -16.30
C GLU A 228 3.75 5.53 -17.16
N GLY A 229 4.99 5.26 -16.76
CA GLY A 229 6.22 5.76 -17.39
C GLY A 229 6.57 7.18 -16.96
N ARG A 230 6.00 7.73 -15.88
CA ARG A 230 6.45 9.03 -15.36
C ARG A 230 7.75 8.84 -14.59
N TRP A 231 8.69 9.75 -14.80
CA TRP A 231 9.93 9.77 -14.04
C TRP A 231 9.68 10.12 -12.59
N GLN A 232 10.28 9.33 -11.72
CA GLN A 232 10.32 9.46 -10.28
C GLN A 232 11.78 9.63 -9.84
N ARG A 233 11.96 10.22 -8.66
CA ARG A 233 13.26 10.37 -8.00
C ARG A 233 13.16 9.80 -6.60
N GLY A 234 14.20 9.13 -6.13
CA GLY A 234 14.27 8.66 -4.76
C GLY A 234 15.68 8.28 -4.34
N THR A 235 15.79 7.81 -3.10
CA THR A 235 17.04 7.31 -2.53
C THR A 235 17.05 5.78 -2.61
N ALA A 236 18.03 5.21 -3.30
CA ALA A 236 18.18 3.77 -3.46
C ALA A 236 18.91 3.14 -2.27
N LEU A 237 18.32 2.12 -1.67
CA LEU A 237 18.90 1.32 -0.59
C LEU A 237 18.85 -0.15 -1.01
N TYR A 238 19.98 -0.83 -0.89
CA TYR A 238 20.10 -2.20 -1.38
C TYR A 238 19.11 -3.14 -0.69
N ASN A 239 18.42 -3.97 -1.48
CA ASN A 239 17.61 -5.07 -0.98
C ASN A 239 18.16 -6.38 -1.59
N ILE A 240 17.51 -7.52 -1.39
CA ILE A 240 18.07 -8.81 -1.84
C ILE A 240 18.17 -8.93 -3.37
N ASN A 241 19.21 -9.62 -3.84
CA ASN A 241 19.50 -9.87 -5.26
C ASN A 241 19.60 -8.57 -6.06
N ASN A 242 18.92 -8.48 -7.19
CA ASN A 242 18.87 -7.31 -8.06
C ASN A 242 17.78 -6.31 -7.65
N MET A 243 17.17 -6.45 -6.47
CA MET A 243 16.11 -5.58 -6.00
C MET A 243 16.66 -4.50 -5.07
N TRP A 244 16.05 -3.34 -5.11
CA TRP A 244 16.46 -2.15 -4.35
C TRP A 244 15.22 -1.46 -3.81
N TRP A 245 15.26 -1.12 -2.52
CA TRP A 245 14.29 -0.18 -1.98
C TRP A 245 14.58 1.20 -2.55
N VAL A 246 13.56 1.92 -3.01
CA VAL A 246 13.69 3.31 -3.43
C VAL A 246 12.74 4.15 -2.60
N VAL A 247 13.30 4.99 -1.73
CA VAL A 247 12.54 5.91 -0.87
C VAL A 247 12.18 7.15 -1.67
N THR A 248 10.89 7.36 -1.91
CA THR A 248 10.34 8.46 -2.74
C THR A 248 9.79 9.61 -1.90
N GLY A 249 9.63 9.41 -0.59
CA GLY A 249 9.23 10.45 0.36
C GLY A 249 9.27 9.93 1.81
N PRO A 250 8.93 10.78 2.81
CA PRO A 250 9.03 10.41 4.22
C PRO A 250 8.25 9.14 4.59
N PHE A 251 7.15 8.88 3.90
CA PHE A 251 6.26 7.75 4.13
C PHE A 251 5.98 6.93 2.86
N SER A 252 6.84 7.03 1.84
CA SER A 252 6.65 6.29 0.59
C SER A 252 7.96 5.71 0.10
N TYR A 253 7.89 4.44 -0.31
CA TYR A 253 8.99 3.70 -0.90
C TYR A 253 8.43 2.62 -1.82
N THR A 254 9.26 2.18 -2.77
CA THR A 254 8.96 1.05 -3.68
C THR A 254 10.13 0.07 -3.68
N ASN A 255 9.93 -1.12 -4.26
CA ASN A 255 10.99 -2.09 -4.50
C ASN A 255 11.21 -2.22 -6.00
N GLU A 256 12.35 -1.77 -6.50
CA GLU A 256 12.66 -1.73 -7.92
C GLU A 256 13.86 -2.60 -8.27
N CYS A 257 13.82 -3.18 -9.46
CA CYS A 257 14.98 -3.88 -10.01
C CYS A 257 16.08 -2.87 -10.37
N CYS A 258 17.35 -3.19 -10.10
CA CYS A 258 18.50 -2.35 -10.45
C CYS A 258 18.51 -1.95 -11.93
N ARG A 259 18.05 -2.83 -12.82
CA ARG A 259 17.92 -2.61 -14.28
C ARG A 259 16.83 -1.61 -14.67
N LYS A 260 16.06 -1.09 -13.71
CA LYS A 260 15.08 -0.01 -13.89
C LYS A 260 15.52 1.30 -13.24
N LEU A 261 16.64 1.29 -12.53
CA LEU A 261 17.19 2.45 -11.85
C LEU A 261 18.25 3.09 -12.71
N TYR A 262 18.23 4.42 -12.78
CA TYR A 262 19.21 5.24 -13.49
C TYR A 262 19.99 6.04 -12.44
N THR A 263 21.31 6.13 -12.62
CA THR A 263 22.18 6.95 -11.76
C THR A 263 22.24 8.41 -12.21
N THR A 264 21.78 8.71 -13.42
CA THR A 264 21.69 10.06 -13.96
C THR A 264 20.24 10.47 -14.16
N PRO A 265 19.92 11.76 -13.97
CA PRO A 265 18.58 12.27 -14.28
C PRO A 265 18.26 12.07 -15.76
N PRO A 266 16.98 11.83 -16.10
CA PRO A 266 16.55 11.84 -17.49
C PRO A 266 16.69 13.24 -18.06
N GLU A 267 17.05 13.34 -19.34
CA GLU A 267 17.18 14.62 -20.06
C GLU A 267 15.87 15.42 -20.04
N HIS A 268 14.73 14.72 -20.11
CA HIS A 268 13.41 15.31 -20.13
C HIS A 268 12.48 14.66 -19.08
N PRO A 269 12.58 15.04 -17.79
CA PRO A 269 11.84 14.39 -16.71
C PRO A 269 10.31 14.52 -16.82
N ARG A 270 9.82 15.50 -17.60
CA ARG A 270 8.37 15.70 -17.84
C ARG A 270 7.83 14.81 -18.96
N VAL A 271 8.69 14.22 -19.79
CA VAL A 271 8.28 13.32 -20.87
C VAL A 271 8.11 11.92 -20.30
N LYS A 272 6.94 11.32 -20.54
CA LYS A 272 6.68 9.94 -20.10
C LYS A 272 7.52 8.95 -20.93
N ALA A 273 8.28 8.11 -20.27
CA ALA A 273 9.00 6.99 -20.87
C ALA A 273 8.06 5.78 -21.02
N ASN A 274 7.00 5.92 -21.83
CA ASN A 274 5.98 4.89 -22.02
C ASN A 274 5.70 4.54 -23.49
N GLN A 275 6.65 4.82 -24.38
CA GLN A 275 6.49 4.65 -25.83
C GLN A 275 6.06 3.23 -26.22
N ALA A 276 6.75 2.21 -25.69
CA ALA A 276 6.41 0.80 -25.94
C ALA A 276 4.96 0.49 -25.51
N ARG A 277 4.56 0.95 -24.33
CA ARG A 277 3.21 0.72 -23.79
C ARG A 277 2.14 1.48 -24.59
N ARG A 278 2.42 2.72 -24.98
CA ARG A 278 1.56 3.52 -25.86
C ARG A 278 1.36 2.80 -27.19
N ARG A 279 2.44 2.28 -27.78
CA ARG A 279 2.40 1.48 -29.00
C ARG A 279 1.52 0.25 -28.84
N SER A 280 1.77 -0.61 -27.86
CA SER A 280 0.98 -1.82 -27.64
C SER A 280 -0.51 -1.50 -27.44
N ARG A 281 -0.83 -0.43 -26.73
CA ARG A 281 -2.23 0.02 -26.54
C ARG A 281 -2.87 0.45 -27.87
N LEU A 282 -2.17 1.25 -28.67
CA LEU A 282 -2.67 1.72 -29.96
C LEU A 282 -2.84 0.57 -30.96
N GLU A 283 -1.89 -0.38 -31.01
CA GLU A 283 -2.02 -1.59 -31.84
C GLU A 283 -3.23 -2.42 -31.40
N SER A 284 -3.43 -2.62 -30.10
CA SER A 284 -4.60 -3.32 -29.57
C SER A 284 -5.92 -2.63 -29.96
N LEU A 285 -5.99 -1.30 -29.85
CA LEU A 285 -7.16 -0.52 -30.27
C LEU A 285 -7.40 -0.61 -31.78
N MET A 286 -6.33 -0.64 -32.59
CA MET A 286 -6.41 -0.81 -34.04
C MET A 286 -7.00 -2.17 -34.38
N SER A 287 -6.50 -3.25 -33.78
CA SER A 287 -7.04 -4.61 -33.97
C SER A 287 -8.49 -4.73 -33.50
N GLN A 288 -8.86 -4.09 -32.38
CA GLN A 288 -10.25 -4.06 -31.90
C GLN A 288 -11.18 -3.31 -32.84
N ALA A 289 -10.75 -2.18 -33.41
CA ALA A 289 -11.52 -1.43 -34.39
C ALA A 289 -11.76 -2.27 -35.65
N ALA A 290 -10.71 -2.92 -36.17
CA ALA A 290 -10.81 -3.83 -37.32
C ALA A 290 -11.78 -5.00 -37.04
N LYS A 291 -11.71 -5.62 -35.86
CA LYS A 291 -12.64 -6.70 -35.45
C LYS A 291 -14.10 -6.26 -35.39
N LYS A 292 -14.36 -4.98 -35.11
CA LYS A 292 -15.70 -4.37 -35.09
C LYS A 292 -16.13 -3.81 -36.46
N LEU A 293 -15.34 -4.02 -37.51
CA LEU A 293 -15.55 -3.47 -38.85
C LEU A 293 -15.55 -1.92 -38.89
N ASP A 294 -14.95 -1.26 -37.89
CA ASP A 294 -14.75 0.20 -37.86
C ASP A 294 -13.41 0.53 -38.54
N PHE A 295 -13.39 0.41 -39.87
CA PHE A 295 -12.17 0.57 -40.67
C PHE A 295 -11.63 1.99 -40.65
N LYS A 296 -12.51 3.00 -40.55
CA LYS A 296 -12.09 4.40 -40.47
C LYS A 296 -11.29 4.66 -39.20
N ARG A 297 -11.72 4.12 -38.06
CA ARG A 297 -10.96 4.22 -36.81
C ARG A 297 -9.65 3.43 -36.87
N ALA A 298 -9.66 2.24 -37.47
CA ALA A 298 -8.44 1.45 -37.64
C ALA A 298 -7.39 2.17 -38.49
N GLU A 299 -7.81 2.84 -39.57
CA GLU A 299 -6.94 3.64 -40.44
C GLU A 299 -6.33 4.83 -39.70
N VAL A 300 -7.12 5.58 -38.92
CA VAL A 300 -6.59 6.68 -38.09
C VAL A 300 -5.53 6.18 -37.11
N LEU A 301 -5.78 5.05 -36.44
CA LEU A 301 -4.81 4.46 -35.50
C LEU A 301 -3.55 3.95 -36.20
N LYS A 302 -3.68 3.35 -37.39
CA LYS A 302 -2.55 2.96 -38.23
C LYS A 302 -1.67 4.16 -38.57
N ASN A 303 -2.27 5.28 -39.01
CA ASN A 303 -1.54 6.48 -39.41
C ASN A 303 -0.87 7.21 -38.22
N ILE A 304 -1.34 6.99 -36.99
CA ILE A 304 -0.65 7.45 -35.76
C ILE A 304 0.55 6.55 -35.42
N LEU A 305 0.43 5.25 -35.67
CA LEU A 305 1.44 4.24 -35.32
C LEU A 305 2.58 4.16 -36.34
N PHE A 306 2.26 4.32 -37.62
CA PHE A 306 3.14 4.04 -38.74
C PHE A 306 3.08 5.14 -39.78
N PRO A 307 4.20 5.46 -40.46
CA PRO A 307 4.19 6.35 -41.61
C PRO A 307 3.23 5.84 -42.71
N PRO A 308 2.41 6.71 -43.34
CA PRO A 308 1.37 6.28 -44.28
C PRO A 308 1.88 5.48 -45.50
N SER A 309 3.09 5.77 -45.95
CA SER A 309 3.71 5.17 -47.14
C SER A 309 4.49 3.89 -46.84
N GLU A 310 4.69 3.53 -45.58
CA GLU A 310 5.58 2.43 -45.20
C GLU A 310 4.88 1.07 -45.28
N SER A 311 5.56 0.11 -45.91
CA SER A 311 5.12 -1.29 -45.94
C SER A 311 5.28 -1.91 -44.56
N LEU A 312 4.22 -2.58 -44.10
CA LEU A 312 4.20 -3.25 -42.79
C LEU A 312 4.33 -4.76 -42.97
N PHE A 313 4.95 -5.38 -41.98
CA PHE A 313 5.25 -6.81 -41.95
C PHE A 313 4.82 -7.41 -40.61
N MET A 314 4.65 -8.73 -40.59
CA MET A 314 4.56 -9.55 -39.39
C MET A 314 5.80 -10.45 -39.33
N ILE A 315 6.33 -10.70 -38.14
CA ILE A 315 7.43 -11.65 -37.94
C ILE A 315 6.81 -13.00 -37.59
N TRP A 316 7.00 -14.00 -38.44
CA TRP A 316 6.58 -15.39 -38.20
C TRP A 316 7.76 -16.24 -37.71
N THR A 317 7.51 -17.25 -36.89
CA THR A 317 8.51 -18.21 -36.43
C THR A 317 8.00 -19.65 -36.30
N ASP A 318 8.83 -20.62 -36.69
CA ASP A 318 8.55 -22.05 -36.54
C ASP A 318 8.82 -22.57 -35.10
N ARG A 319 9.70 -21.93 -34.33
CA ARG A 319 10.10 -22.34 -32.96
C ARG A 319 8.96 -22.37 -31.95
N HIS A 320 7.87 -21.67 -32.24
CA HIS A 320 6.68 -21.62 -31.40
C HIS A 320 5.45 -22.24 -32.09
N GLY A 321 5.67 -23.33 -32.83
CA GLY A 321 4.58 -24.08 -33.47
C GLY A 321 3.94 -23.32 -34.65
N GLY A 322 4.72 -22.46 -35.31
CA GLY A 322 4.25 -21.65 -36.43
C GLY A 322 3.41 -20.44 -36.02
N ALA A 323 4.00 -19.53 -35.25
CA ALA A 323 3.31 -18.37 -34.68
C ALA A 323 3.91 -17.04 -35.14
N TYR A 324 3.16 -15.96 -34.96
CA TYR A 324 3.64 -14.59 -35.19
C TYR A 324 4.04 -13.91 -33.88
N PHE A 325 5.02 -13.01 -33.94
CA PHE A 325 5.38 -12.15 -32.82
C PHE A 325 4.19 -11.24 -32.46
N GLY A 326 3.87 -11.14 -31.17
CA GLY A 326 2.89 -10.19 -30.65
C GLY A 326 3.39 -8.74 -30.69
N PRO A 327 2.53 -7.73 -30.47
CA PRO A 327 2.90 -6.31 -30.47
C PRO A 327 4.13 -5.99 -29.61
N GLY A 328 5.07 -5.22 -30.16
CA GLY A 328 6.31 -4.83 -29.46
C GLY A 328 7.24 -6.00 -29.13
N TYR A 329 7.26 -7.03 -29.98
CA TYR A 329 8.08 -8.25 -29.84
C TYR A 329 7.77 -9.09 -28.59
N SER A 330 6.59 -8.92 -28.00
CA SER A 330 6.21 -9.59 -26.75
C SER A 330 5.16 -10.66 -26.98
N GLY A 331 5.52 -11.91 -26.69
CA GLY A 331 4.66 -13.08 -26.86
C GLY A 331 4.49 -13.51 -28.32
N TYR A 332 3.68 -14.55 -28.50
CA TYR A 332 3.39 -15.15 -29.81
C TYR A 332 1.89 -15.36 -29.98
N THR A 333 1.41 -15.28 -31.22
CA THR A 333 0.00 -15.52 -31.57
C THR A 333 -0.13 -16.13 -32.95
N ASN A 334 -1.11 -17.01 -33.13
CA ASN A 334 -1.45 -17.58 -34.44
C ASN A 334 -2.52 -16.74 -35.15
N ASP A 335 -3.12 -15.75 -34.47
CA ASP A 335 -4.09 -14.83 -35.04
C ASP A 335 -3.36 -13.64 -35.70
N THR A 336 -3.38 -13.60 -37.03
CA THR A 336 -2.77 -12.51 -37.82
C THR A 336 -3.38 -11.15 -37.52
N ASN A 337 -4.60 -11.06 -37.00
CA ASN A 337 -5.21 -9.79 -36.58
C ASN A 337 -4.64 -9.27 -35.24
N GLN A 338 -4.10 -10.17 -34.42
CA GLN A 338 -3.48 -9.85 -33.13
C GLN A 338 -1.95 -9.82 -33.20
N ALA A 339 -1.35 -10.34 -34.27
CA ALA A 339 0.08 -10.26 -34.52
C ALA A 339 0.55 -8.80 -34.59
N GLY A 340 1.73 -8.53 -34.01
CA GLY A 340 2.36 -7.22 -34.04
C GLY A 340 2.70 -6.80 -35.46
N LYS A 341 2.60 -5.48 -35.73
CA LYS A 341 2.94 -4.91 -37.04
C LYS A 341 4.26 -4.18 -36.94
N TYR A 342 5.15 -4.45 -37.89
CA TYR A 342 6.53 -3.99 -37.89
C TYR A 342 6.88 -3.30 -39.20
N THR A 343 7.63 -2.21 -39.10
CA THR A 343 8.25 -1.58 -40.28
C THR A 343 9.47 -2.37 -40.75
N ARG A 344 10.03 -2.04 -41.92
CA ARG A 344 11.24 -2.72 -42.41
C ARG A 344 12.43 -2.50 -41.48
N ALA A 345 12.57 -1.29 -40.92
CA ALA A 345 13.62 -0.97 -39.96
C ALA A 345 13.52 -1.82 -38.68
N GLU A 346 12.29 -2.13 -38.26
CA GLU A 346 11.99 -2.92 -37.07
C GLU A 346 12.29 -4.42 -37.24
N LEU A 347 12.36 -4.92 -38.46
CA LEU A 347 12.76 -6.30 -38.73
C LEU A 347 14.27 -6.53 -38.54
N LYS A 348 15.11 -5.48 -38.71
CA LYS A 348 16.57 -5.59 -38.79
C LYS A 348 17.23 -6.33 -37.62
N PRO A 349 16.86 -6.11 -36.34
CA PRO A 349 17.48 -6.84 -35.23
C PRO A 349 17.30 -8.36 -35.28
N TYR A 350 16.25 -8.83 -35.98
CA TYR A 350 15.89 -10.24 -36.06
C TYR A 350 16.29 -10.87 -37.39
N LEU A 351 15.99 -10.18 -38.50
CA LEU A 351 16.11 -10.70 -39.87
C LEU A 351 17.27 -10.07 -40.66
N GLY A 352 17.89 -8.99 -40.15
CA GLY A 352 18.83 -8.18 -40.92
C GLY A 352 18.13 -7.53 -42.12
N ASP A 353 18.76 -7.58 -43.30
CA ASP A 353 18.16 -7.09 -44.54
C ASP A 353 17.39 -8.19 -45.31
N ALA A 354 17.43 -9.44 -44.84
CA ALA A 354 16.77 -10.59 -45.46
C ALA A 354 15.28 -10.68 -45.10
N ASP A 355 14.50 -11.37 -45.95
CA ASP A 355 13.09 -11.68 -45.67
C ASP A 355 12.91 -12.96 -44.86
N GLU A 356 13.93 -13.81 -44.84
CA GLU A 356 13.97 -15.07 -44.10
C GLU A 356 15.35 -15.23 -43.47
N LYS A 357 15.40 -15.61 -42.20
CA LYS A 357 16.64 -15.90 -41.49
C LYS A 357 16.39 -16.95 -40.42
N GLU A 358 17.10 -18.07 -40.51
CA GLU A 358 16.96 -19.21 -39.61
C GLU A 358 15.49 -19.65 -39.48
N HIS A 359 14.90 -19.40 -38.32
CA HIS A 359 13.56 -19.79 -37.88
C HIS A 359 12.54 -18.66 -38.02
N LEU A 360 12.91 -17.57 -38.70
CA LEU A 360 12.13 -16.33 -38.78
C LEU A 360 11.83 -15.96 -40.23
N ARG A 361 10.62 -15.42 -40.45
CA ARG A 361 10.16 -14.94 -41.76
C ARG A 361 9.42 -13.61 -41.64
N ALA A 362 9.75 -12.65 -42.50
CA ALA A 362 8.98 -11.44 -42.72
C ALA A 362 7.77 -11.74 -43.61
N VAL A 363 6.56 -11.60 -43.08
CA VAL A 363 5.32 -11.78 -43.82
C VAL A 363 4.72 -10.41 -44.14
N PRO A 364 4.70 -9.97 -45.42
CA PRO A 364 4.16 -8.66 -45.77
C PRO A 364 2.65 -8.60 -45.53
N ILE A 365 2.19 -7.49 -44.94
CA ILE A 365 0.77 -7.19 -44.82
C ILE A 365 0.32 -6.63 -46.17
N ARG A 366 -0.46 -7.42 -46.92
CA ARG A 366 -0.99 -6.97 -48.21
C ARG A 366 -1.81 -5.69 -47.99
N LYS A 367 -1.53 -4.65 -48.79
CA LYS A 367 -2.44 -3.51 -48.93
C LYS A 367 -3.77 -4.08 -49.45
N ALA A 368 -4.88 -3.78 -48.77
CA ALA A 368 -6.18 -3.96 -49.38
C ALA A 368 -6.19 -3.09 -50.65
N ALA A 369 -6.56 -3.71 -51.77
CA ALA A 369 -6.67 -3.05 -53.07
C ALA A 369 -7.74 -1.94 -53.04
#